data_AF-A0A535EZB8-F1
#
_entry.id   AF-A0A535EZB8-F1
#
_cell.length_a   1.000
_cell.length_b   1.000
_cell.length_c   1.000
_cell.angle_alpha   90.00
_cell.angle_beta   90.00
_cell.angle_gamma   90.00
#
_symmetry.space_group_name_H-M   'P 1'
#
loop_
_entity.id
_entity.type
_entity.pdbx_description
1 polymer ?
#
loop_
_entity_poly.entity_id
_entity_poly.type
_entity_poly.pdbx_seq_one_letter_code
_entity_poly.pdbx_strand_id
1 'polypeptide(L)'
;MLHVRGVNVFPTGVGNTLADLSNRLSGEFQIIVDHPPPHQYLRVRVELAQNLAPDQGGDLPQQITQALREQLSFRAEPELVPYGTLPRTEQKARRVIKTYEQAGR
;
A
#
# COMPACT_ATOMS: atom_id res chain seq x y z
N MET A 1 -0.67 -9.71 9.94
CA MET A 1 -0.76 -8.49 10.76
C MET A 1 0.62 -7.88 10.83
N LEU A 2 0.72 -6.55 10.73
CA LEU A 2 1.96 -5.78 10.85
C LEU A 2 1.84 -4.85 12.07
N HIS A 3 2.95 -4.54 12.73
CA HIS A 3 2.97 -3.65 13.88
C HIS A 3 3.77 -2.39 13.56
N VAL A 4 3.14 -1.22 13.62
CA VAL A 4 3.78 0.07 13.34
C VAL A 4 3.61 0.97 14.56
N ARG A 5 4.70 1.25 15.27
CA ARG A 5 4.69 2.08 16.51
C ARG A 5 3.55 1.73 17.50
N GLY A 6 3.30 0.44 17.73
CA GLY A 6 2.25 -0.03 18.64
C GLY A 6 0.84 -0.13 18.03
N VAL A 7 0.68 0.19 16.75
CA VAL A 7 -0.59 0.07 16.01
C VAL A 7 -0.61 -1.21 15.18
N ASN A 8 -1.71 -1.94 15.26
CA ASN A 8 -1.94 -3.16 14.48
C ASN A 8 -2.48 -2.81 13.10
N VAL A 9 -1.67 -3.06 12.07
CA VAL A 9 -2.04 -2.81 10.67
C VAL A 9 -2.42 -4.13 9.99
N PHE A 10 -3.63 -4.16 9.44
CA PHE A 10 -4.16 -5.29 8.68
C PHE A 10 -4.29 -4.93 7.21
N PRO A 11 -3.89 -5.81 6.28
CA PRO A 11 -4.05 -5.54 4.85
C PRO A 11 -5.49 -5.29 4.42
N THR A 12 -6.47 -5.93 5.08
CA THR A 12 -7.90 -5.68 4.83
C THR A 12 -8.30 -4.25 5.13
N GLY A 13 -7.79 -3.67 6.24
CA GLY A 13 -8.02 -2.27 6.57
C GLY A 13 -7.45 -1.33 5.51
N VAL A 14 -6.19 -1.56 5.10
CA VAL A 14 -5.54 -0.78 4.04
C VAL A 14 -6.34 -0.87 2.73
N GLY A 15 -6.78 -2.06 2.35
CA GLY A 15 -7.59 -2.27 1.16
C GLY A 15 -8.92 -1.52 1.20
N ASN A 16 -9.62 -1.54 2.34
CA ASN A 16 -10.89 -0.81 2.51
C ASN A 16 -10.69 0.70 2.39
N THR A 17 -9.66 1.26 3.05
CA THR A 17 -9.32 2.69 2.94
C THR A 17 -8.99 3.10 1.51
N LEU A 18 -8.27 2.25 0.76
CA LEU A 18 -7.96 2.51 -0.65
C LEU A 18 -9.19 2.37 -1.57
N ALA A 19 -10.16 1.54 -1.19
CA ALA A 19 -11.40 1.37 -1.96
C ALA A 19 -12.24 2.67 -2.01
N ASP A 20 -12.16 3.51 -0.96
CA ASP A 20 -12.78 4.85 -0.93
C ASP A 20 -12.19 5.78 -2.02
N LEU A 21 -10.97 5.48 -2.51
CA LEU A 21 -10.26 6.22 -3.57
C LEU A 21 -10.29 5.50 -4.93
N SER A 22 -11.18 4.51 -5.09
CA SER A 22 -11.26 3.63 -6.27
C SER A 22 -11.42 4.33 -7.62
N ASN A 23 -11.92 5.57 -7.66
CA ASN A 23 -12.05 6.34 -8.90
C ASN A 23 -10.71 6.58 -9.64
N ARG A 24 -9.59 6.57 -8.91
CA ARG A 24 -8.24 6.78 -9.48
C ARG A 24 -7.34 5.56 -9.37
N LEU A 25 -7.81 4.49 -8.72
CA LEU A 25 -7.03 3.31 -8.38
C LEU A 25 -7.62 2.06 -9.04
N SER A 26 -6.77 1.08 -9.34
CA SER A 26 -7.22 -0.22 -9.86
C SER A 26 -7.86 -1.12 -8.79
N GLY A 27 -7.61 -0.84 -7.50
CA GLY A 27 -7.92 -1.73 -6.37
C GLY A 27 -6.76 -2.67 -6.00
N GLU A 28 -5.72 -2.74 -6.82
CA GLU A 28 -4.52 -3.51 -6.50
C GLU A 28 -3.53 -2.71 -5.67
N PHE A 29 -2.99 -3.36 -4.63
CA PHE A 29 -2.02 -2.76 -3.72
C PHE A 29 -1.16 -3.83 -3.05
N GLN A 30 0.03 -3.41 -2.61
CA GLN A 30 0.95 -4.22 -1.81
C GLN A 30 1.57 -3.37 -0.70
N ILE A 31 1.68 -3.96 0.48
CA ILE A 31 2.41 -3.39 1.62
C ILE A 31 3.82 -3.96 1.58
N ILE A 32 4.80 -3.09 1.36
CA ILE A 32 6.20 -3.46 1.29
C ILE A 32 6.84 -3.22 2.66
N VAL A 33 7.41 -4.28 3.23
CA VAL A 33 8.14 -4.26 4.49
C VAL A 33 9.60 -4.48 4.16
N ASP A 34 10.40 -3.42 4.24
CA ASP A 34 11.79 -3.37 3.77
C ASP A 34 12.84 -3.52 4.86
N HIS A 35 12.44 -3.52 6.13
CA HIS A 35 13.29 -3.75 7.29
C HIS A 35 12.57 -4.59 8.34
N PRO A 36 13.27 -5.32 9.23
CA PRO A 36 12.66 -6.00 10.37
C PRO A 36 12.05 -5.00 11.38
N PRO A 37 11.12 -5.43 12.24
CA PRO A 37 10.55 -4.57 13.28
C PRO A 37 11.63 -4.06 14.25
N PRO A 38 11.42 -2.89 14.91
CA PRO A 38 10.18 -2.11 14.94
C PRO A 38 9.97 -1.21 13.71
N HIS A 39 8.77 -1.25 13.14
CA HIS A 39 8.43 -0.44 11.97
C HIS A 39 7.98 0.98 12.38
N GLN A 40 8.56 1.98 11.73
CA GLN A 40 8.15 3.38 11.92
C GLN A 40 7.08 3.83 10.92
N TYR A 41 7.12 3.27 9.73
CA TYR A 41 6.17 3.49 8.64
C TYR A 41 6.09 2.20 7.81
N LEU A 42 5.11 2.13 6.91
CA LEU A 42 5.03 1.07 5.91
C LEU A 42 4.93 1.70 4.52
N ARG A 43 5.65 1.12 3.54
CA ARG A 43 5.46 1.49 2.14
C ARG A 43 4.23 0.80 1.60
N VAL A 44 3.37 1.54 0.92
CA VAL A 44 2.14 1.02 0.33
C VAL A 44 2.19 1.30 -1.17
N ARG A 45 2.51 0.27 -1.95
CA ARG A 45 2.42 0.33 -3.41
C ARG A 45 0.97 0.25 -3.81
N VAL A 46 0.51 1.20 -4.61
CA VAL A 46 -0.87 1.28 -5.07
C VAL A 46 -0.88 1.41 -6.59
N GLU A 47 -1.61 0.52 -7.25
CA GLU A 47 -1.73 0.52 -8.70
C GLU A 47 -2.82 1.49 -9.15
N LEU A 48 -2.45 2.40 -10.05
CA LEU A 48 -3.35 3.38 -10.65
C LEU A 48 -4.38 2.73 -11.59
N ALA A 49 -5.48 3.44 -11.83
CA ALA A 49 -6.43 3.06 -12.87
C ALA A 49 -5.78 3.11 -14.28
N GLN A 50 -6.31 2.34 -15.23
CA GLN A 50 -5.73 2.15 -16.57
C GLN A 50 -5.41 3.44 -17.34
N ASN A 51 -6.20 4.50 -17.10
CA ASN A 51 -6.09 5.78 -17.82
C ASN A 51 -5.27 6.83 -17.05
N LEU A 52 -4.55 6.45 -15.98
CA LEU A 52 -3.75 7.35 -15.16
C LEU A 52 -2.27 6.94 -15.17
N ALA A 53 -1.40 7.90 -15.47
CA ALA A 53 0.04 7.74 -15.33
C ALA A 53 0.50 8.20 -13.93
N PRO A 54 1.63 7.67 -13.40
CA PRO A 54 2.18 8.09 -12.11
C PRO A 54 2.39 9.60 -11.97
N ASP A 55 2.86 10.25 -13.04
CA ASP A 55 3.09 11.69 -13.08
C ASP A 55 1.79 12.52 -13.08
N GLN A 56 0.67 11.88 -13.43
CA GLN A 56 -0.68 12.44 -13.35
C GLN A 56 -1.34 12.16 -11.99
N GLY A 57 -0.63 11.48 -11.08
CA GLY A 57 -1.10 11.17 -9.73
C GLY A 57 -1.37 12.41 -8.88
N GLY A 58 -0.73 13.53 -9.17
CA GLY A 58 -0.99 14.81 -8.52
C GLY A 58 -0.94 14.72 -6.99
N ASP A 59 -2.08 14.94 -6.36
CA ASP A 59 -2.29 14.95 -4.91
C ASP A 59 -2.65 13.58 -4.31
N LEU A 60 -2.77 12.54 -5.14
CA LEU A 60 -3.18 11.20 -4.73
C LEU A 60 -2.28 10.55 -3.66
N PRO A 61 -0.94 10.67 -3.69
CA PRO A 61 -0.09 10.19 -2.60
C PRO A 61 -0.42 10.86 -1.26
N GLN A 62 -0.68 12.18 -1.26
CA GLN A 62 -1.08 12.90 -0.06
C GLN A 62 -2.45 12.44 0.43
N GLN A 63 -3.42 12.27 -0.48
CA GLN A 63 -4.76 11.77 -0.13
C GLN A 63 -4.69 10.36 0.48
N ILE A 64 -3.92 9.45 -0.11
CA ILE A 64 -3.72 8.08 0.43
C ILE A 64 -3.07 8.14 1.81
N THR A 65 -2.02 8.96 1.96
CA THR A 65 -1.33 9.12 3.24
C THR A 65 -2.28 9.64 4.32
N GLN A 66 -3.09 10.64 3.99
CA GLN A 66 -4.07 11.22 4.91
C GLN A 66 -5.15 10.21 5.28
N ALA A 67 -5.76 9.54 4.31
CA ALA A 67 -6.80 8.54 4.54
C ALA A 67 -6.32 7.38 5.42
N LEU A 68 -5.13 6.83 5.14
CA LEU A 68 -4.54 5.76 5.95
C LEU A 68 -4.18 6.23 7.36
N ARG A 69 -3.70 7.46 7.51
CA ARG A 69 -3.40 8.04 8.82
C ARG A 69 -4.68 8.26 9.64
N GLU A 70 -5.75 8.77 9.03
CA GLU A 70 -7.03 9.05 9.69
C GLU A 70 -7.76 7.76 10.08
N GLN A 71 -7.85 6.78 9.17
CA GLN A 71 -8.60 5.55 9.42
C GLN A 71 -7.82 4.51 10.23
N LEU A 72 -6.51 4.40 10.03
CA LEU A 72 -5.69 3.30 10.56
C LEU A 72 -4.58 3.76 11.52
N SER A 73 -4.46 5.07 11.78
CA SER A 73 -3.54 5.64 12.78
C SER A 73 -2.07 5.25 12.63
N PHE A 74 -1.60 4.95 11.42
CA PHE A 74 -0.18 4.68 11.15
C PHE A 74 0.37 5.57 10.04
N ARG A 75 1.69 5.70 9.99
CA ARG A 75 2.38 6.43 8.91
C ARG A 75 2.57 5.49 7.70
N ALA A 76 1.96 5.84 6.58
CA ALA A 76 2.18 5.18 5.30
C ALA A 76 3.07 6.04 4.39
N GLU A 77 3.85 5.38 3.54
CA GLU A 77 4.55 6.00 2.41
C GLU A 77 3.99 5.40 1.11
N PRO A 78 3.03 6.07 0.44
CA PRO A 78 2.44 5.56 -0.77
C PRO A 78 3.39 5.67 -1.97
N GLU A 79 3.45 4.61 -2.77
CA GLU A 79 4.20 4.52 -4.01
C GLU A 79 3.21 4.19 -5.12
N LEU A 80 2.98 5.13 -6.05
CA LEU A 80 2.06 4.91 -7.17
C LEU A 80 2.77 4.12 -8.26
N VAL A 81 2.11 3.06 -8.75
CA VAL A 81 2.61 2.27 -9.88
C VAL A 81 1.61 2.26 -11.04
N PRO A 82 2.07 2.16 -12.30
CA PRO A 82 1.19 2.07 -13.46
C PRO A 82 0.24 0.87 -13.39
N TYR A 83 -0.91 0.98 -14.05
CA TYR A 83 -1.85 -0.12 -14.23
C TYR A 83 -1.18 -1.38 -14.82
N GLY A 84 -1.50 -2.55 -14.27
CA GLY A 84 -0.95 -3.84 -14.70
C GLY A 84 0.44 -4.16 -14.15
N THR A 85 0.98 -3.34 -13.23
CA THR A 85 2.27 -3.60 -12.58
C THR A 85 2.15 -4.62 -11.45
N LEU A 86 1.04 -4.60 -10.72
CA LEU A 86 0.82 -5.50 -9.60
C LEU A 86 0.19 -6.82 -10.07
N PRO A 87 0.61 -7.96 -9.49
CA PRO A 87 0.14 -9.27 -9.92
C PRO A 87 -1.33 -9.47 -9.55
N ARG A 88 -2.15 -9.74 -10.56
CA ARG A 88 -3.55 -10.17 -10.39
C ARG A 88 -3.55 -11.66 -10.08
N THR A 89 -3.42 -12.00 -8.80
CA THR A 89 -3.40 -13.41 -8.39
C THR A 89 -4.81 -13.99 -8.35
N GLU A 90 -5.06 -15.07 -9.09
CA GLU A 90 -6.29 -15.87 -9.03
C GLU A 90 -6.51 -16.53 -7.65
N GLN A 91 -5.44 -16.69 -6.88
CA GLN A 91 -5.45 -17.22 -5.51
C GLN A 91 -5.00 -16.14 -4.53
N LYS A 92 -5.83 -15.84 -3.52
CA LYS A 92 -5.62 -14.94 -2.37
C LYS A 92 -4.47 -13.93 -2.55
N ALA A 93 -4.82 -12.71 -2.97
CA ALA A 93 -3.88 -11.60 -3.16
C ALA A 93 -2.83 -11.50 -2.05
N ARG A 94 -1.55 -11.62 -2.43
CA ARG A 94 -0.42 -11.43 -1.52
C ARG A 94 -0.22 -9.93 -1.29
N ARG A 95 -0.99 -9.39 -0.36
CA ARG A 95 -0.99 -7.95 -0.01
C ARG A 95 0.22 -7.52 0.83
N VAL A 96 1.02 -8.44 1.37
CA VAL A 96 2.21 -8.11 2.18
C VAL A 96 3.45 -8.78 1.58
N ILE A 97 4.43 -7.96 1.24
CA ILE A 97 5.72 -8.37 0.68
C ILE A 97 6.80 -7.94 1.65
N LYS A 98 7.48 -8.90 2.26
CA LYS A 98 8.65 -8.64 3.10
C LYS A 98 9.90 -8.80 2.25
N THR A 99 10.59 -7.70 1.96
CA THR A 99 11.81 -7.72 1.14
C THR A 99 13.06 -7.94 1.99
N TYR A 100 13.03 -7.55 3.27
CA TYR A 100 14.16 -7.80 4.20
C TYR A 100 14.46 -9.29 4.42
N GLU A 101 13.45 -10.16 4.30
CA GLU A 101 13.62 -11.61 4.42
C GLU A 101 14.35 -12.21 3.19
N GLN A 102 14.35 -11.51 2.04
CA GLN A 102 15.01 -11.99 0.82
C GLN A 102 16.45 -11.51 0.69
N ALA A 103 16.81 -10.41 1.36
CA ALA A 103 18.18 -9.87 1.37
C ALA A 103 19.14 -10.65 2.28
N GLY A 104 18.66 -11.64 3.03
CA GLY A 104 19.46 -12.49 3.91
C GLY A 104 19.87 -13.84 3.32
N ARG A 105 19.91 -13.97 1.99
CA ARG A 105 20.32 -15.20 1.29
C ARG A 105 21.60 -15.01 0.50
#